data_AF-A0A8B7E056-F1
#
_entry.id   AF-A0A8B7E056-F1
#
_cell.length_a   1.000
_cell.length_b   1.000
_cell.length_c   1.000
_cell.angle_alpha   90.00
_cell.angle_beta   90.00
_cell.angle_gamma   90.00
#
_symmetry.space_group_name_H-M   'P 1'
#
loop_
_entity.id
_entity.type
_entity.pdbx_description
1 polymer ?
#
loop_
_entity_poly.entity_id
_entity_poly.type
_entity_poly.pdbx_seq_one_letter_code
_entity_poly.pdbx_strand_id
1 'polypeptide(L)'
;VNPKVLVLSEKDRPMNVTIKSTVPIICGDGTENCKVLVEIGQTATDHFVDYCTLQLEPGPAGQTKELEVVAKRDFVDDGNQRMFLKISIPDHIDPIDWNCHKHVNDLEIKTIDVRTSRCTSSGDPHITTFDQFYYAHLYVGDYVLVQSTTRNFKVHARTFACSQSVSCNCGVAAQEGDDIIVIDMCRDSVPRVRFASSVEPKSGTSITRDNNGKIFVINFPSGASVKFSVFNWFGHFANIEVQVPSDDYQGTQGLCGTFDRNRDNDMMAKNGSIYQLEHGRFAKKEFSESWKLNRSSDNLFYVKGGPRKCTASRAKSYCVCSEFCGGSKRTVNCDFEGFVDRPKYINGFIGWKKLEFPGAEHCGRRKRRSMDSNVVILPDDGNTGVYDYNPIQVYVNISMFPTKSNITENDAKNICKENIRNSVVGKACIKVIGPSFTTDKYEQQCVLDIQVTDNTRISVDSAINTLISACEELTLRNLSFWMNTNRNITAPPSEIAESLCPNECNKNGVCKNGTCHCNLGYITADCSLKD
;
A
#
# COMPACT_ATOMS: atom_id res chain seq x y z
N VAL A 1 11.09 -11.92 -33.37
CA VAL A 1 10.94 -11.50 -31.96
C VAL A 1 12.13 -12.06 -31.19
N ASN A 2 12.84 -11.22 -30.44
CA ASN A 2 13.98 -11.60 -29.61
C ASN A 2 13.90 -10.87 -28.26
N PRO A 3 14.02 -11.55 -27.10
CA PRO A 3 14.15 -13.00 -26.96
C PRO A 3 12.88 -13.77 -27.36
N LYS A 4 12.94 -15.12 -27.38
CA LYS A 4 11.75 -15.99 -27.54
C LYS A 4 11.05 -16.31 -26.23
N VAL A 5 11.79 -16.22 -25.13
CA VAL A 5 11.30 -16.36 -23.76
C VAL A 5 11.86 -15.18 -22.98
N LEU A 6 10.97 -14.40 -22.37
CA LEU A 6 11.33 -13.33 -21.45
C LEU A 6 11.01 -13.77 -20.03
N VAL A 7 12.00 -13.70 -19.15
CA VAL A 7 11.83 -13.95 -17.72
C VAL A 7 12.06 -12.63 -17.00
N LEU A 8 11.08 -12.19 -16.23
CA LEU A 8 11.11 -10.94 -15.47
C LEU A 8 10.37 -11.12 -14.14
N SER A 9 10.85 -10.49 -13.09
CA SER A 9 10.22 -10.52 -11.76
C SER A 9 9.44 -9.24 -11.49
N GLU A 10 8.52 -9.26 -10.53
CA GLU A 10 7.73 -8.07 -10.14
C GLU A 10 8.56 -6.86 -9.64
N LYS A 11 9.84 -7.12 -9.28
CA LYS A 11 10.82 -6.10 -8.88
C LYS A 11 11.72 -5.62 -10.03
N ASP A 12 11.67 -6.28 -11.18
CA ASP A 12 12.56 -5.91 -12.29
C ASP A 12 12.06 -4.64 -12.97
N ARG A 13 13.01 -3.86 -13.48
CA ARG A 13 12.71 -2.73 -14.36
C ARG A 13 12.14 -3.25 -15.69
N PRO A 14 11.42 -2.41 -16.45
CA PRO A 14 10.95 -2.78 -17.79
C PRO A 14 12.08 -3.33 -18.65
N MET A 15 11.80 -4.43 -19.36
CA MET A 15 12.73 -5.10 -20.26
C MET A 15 12.29 -4.96 -21.70
N ASN A 16 13.25 -4.84 -22.62
CA ASN A 16 12.96 -4.65 -24.04
C ASN A 16 12.86 -5.99 -24.78
N VAL A 17 11.90 -6.05 -25.70
CA VAL A 17 11.71 -7.11 -26.68
C VAL A 17 11.83 -6.51 -28.07
N THR A 18 12.79 -7.01 -28.84
CA THR A 18 13.01 -6.56 -30.21
C THR A 18 12.11 -7.33 -31.19
N ILE A 19 11.28 -6.59 -31.93
CA ILE A 19 10.51 -7.08 -33.07
C ILE A 19 11.21 -6.59 -34.34
N LYS A 20 11.67 -7.54 -35.16
CA LYS A 20 12.44 -7.26 -36.39
C LYS A 20 11.68 -7.75 -37.61
N SER A 21 11.51 -6.90 -38.61
CA SER A 21 11.04 -7.32 -39.93
C SER A 21 12.16 -8.07 -40.65
N THR A 22 11.85 -9.27 -41.15
CA THR A 22 12.77 -10.08 -41.99
C THR A 22 12.55 -9.87 -43.48
N VAL A 23 11.51 -9.14 -43.85
CA VAL A 23 11.12 -8.86 -45.23
C VAL A 23 11.04 -7.34 -45.46
N PRO A 24 11.29 -6.85 -46.69
CA PRO A 24 11.09 -5.45 -47.02
C PRO A 24 9.59 -5.09 -47.00
N ILE A 25 9.25 -3.88 -46.57
CA ILE A 25 7.88 -3.35 -46.57
C ILE A 25 7.73 -2.48 -47.81
N ILE A 26 6.89 -2.92 -48.74
CA ILE A 26 6.69 -2.30 -50.06
C ILE A 26 5.21 -1.99 -50.23
N CYS A 27 4.90 -0.76 -50.63
CA CYS A 27 3.53 -0.33 -50.90
C CYS A 27 3.13 -0.71 -52.33
N GLY A 28 2.02 -1.41 -52.48
CA GLY A 28 1.55 -1.91 -53.78
C GLY A 28 1.01 -0.83 -54.72
N ASP A 29 0.70 0.34 -54.20
CA ASP A 29 0.20 1.51 -54.93
C ASP A 29 1.32 2.45 -55.42
N GLY A 30 2.59 2.12 -55.14
CA GLY A 30 3.75 2.95 -55.48
C GLY A 30 3.86 4.24 -54.65
N THR A 31 3.08 4.39 -53.58
CA THR A 31 3.21 5.50 -52.63
C THR A 31 4.13 5.13 -51.46
N GLU A 32 4.54 6.09 -50.63
CA GLU A 32 5.23 5.82 -49.36
C GLU A 32 4.25 5.79 -48.16
N ASN A 33 2.95 5.65 -48.40
CA ASN A 33 1.92 5.80 -47.35
C ASN A 33 1.42 4.48 -46.75
N CYS A 34 1.89 3.32 -47.21
CA CYS A 34 1.51 2.05 -46.59
C CYS A 34 2.21 1.86 -45.24
N LYS A 35 1.55 1.21 -44.29
CA LYS A 35 2.14 0.88 -42.98
C LYS A 35 1.75 -0.53 -42.59
N VAL A 36 2.68 -1.25 -41.98
CA VAL A 36 2.38 -2.55 -41.37
C VAL A 36 2.10 -2.33 -39.89
N LEU A 37 0.85 -2.55 -39.49
CA LEU A 37 0.46 -2.59 -38.09
C LEU A 37 0.74 -3.98 -37.54
N VAL A 38 1.42 -4.05 -36.41
CA VAL A 38 1.59 -5.29 -35.66
C VAL A 38 0.90 -5.12 -34.31
N GLU A 39 -0.04 -6.01 -34.03
CA GLU A 39 -0.87 -5.99 -32.84
C GLU A 39 -0.33 -6.96 -31.78
N ILE A 40 -0.43 -6.54 -30.53
CA ILE A 40 -0.01 -7.30 -29.35
C ILE A 40 -1.25 -7.70 -28.54
N GLY A 41 -1.46 -9.00 -28.34
CA GLY A 41 -2.50 -9.55 -27.48
C GLY A 41 -1.89 -10.30 -26.31
N GLN A 42 -2.44 -10.11 -25.11
CA GLN A 42 -1.99 -10.79 -23.90
C GLN A 42 -2.98 -11.89 -23.53
N THR A 43 -2.47 -13.10 -23.29
CA THR A 43 -3.32 -14.24 -22.86
C THR A 43 -3.74 -14.15 -21.40
N ALA A 44 -3.05 -13.32 -20.60
CA ALA A 44 -3.34 -13.07 -19.19
C ALA A 44 -2.77 -11.69 -18.78
N THR A 45 -3.28 -11.12 -17.69
CA THR A 45 -3.06 -9.72 -17.29
C THR A 45 -2.06 -9.60 -16.14
N ASP A 46 -1.01 -10.41 -16.14
CA ASP A 46 0.09 -10.42 -15.15
C ASP A 46 1.37 -9.73 -15.65
N HIS A 47 1.28 -9.04 -16.76
CA HIS A 47 2.34 -8.17 -17.27
C HIS A 47 1.70 -7.04 -18.05
N PHE A 48 2.50 -6.04 -18.39
CA PHE A 48 2.07 -4.90 -19.17
C PHE A 48 3.09 -4.56 -20.24
N VAL A 49 2.61 -3.85 -21.26
CA VAL A 49 3.43 -3.38 -22.39
C VAL A 49 3.28 -1.88 -22.56
N ASP A 50 4.30 -1.20 -23.08
CA ASP A 50 4.21 0.26 -23.25
C ASP A 50 3.29 0.70 -24.39
N TYR A 51 3.00 -0.18 -25.35
CA TYR A 51 1.95 0.02 -26.34
C TYR A 51 1.37 -1.30 -26.85
N CYS A 52 0.14 -1.23 -27.34
CA CYS A 52 -0.59 -2.38 -27.87
C CYS A 52 -0.40 -2.57 -29.39
N THR A 53 -0.02 -1.53 -30.12
CA THR A 53 0.15 -1.61 -31.58
C THR A 53 1.43 -0.88 -31.97
N LEU A 54 2.31 -1.57 -32.71
CA LEU A 54 3.49 -0.97 -33.34
C LEU A 54 3.28 -0.79 -34.83
N GLN A 55 4.01 0.18 -35.39
CA GLN A 55 3.98 0.51 -36.81
C GLN A 55 5.36 0.32 -37.41
N LEU A 56 5.43 -0.46 -38.48
CA LEU A 56 6.60 -0.57 -39.35
C LEU A 56 6.33 0.23 -40.63
N GLU A 57 7.30 1.04 -41.03
CA GLU A 57 7.19 1.96 -42.16
C GLU A 57 7.70 1.28 -43.44
N PRO A 58 7.40 1.80 -44.64
CA PRO A 58 7.97 1.30 -45.89
C PRO A 58 9.51 1.34 -45.87
N GLY A 59 10.16 0.34 -46.44
CA GLY A 59 11.62 0.31 -46.51
C GLY A 59 12.24 -1.08 -46.57
N PRO A 60 13.58 -1.14 -46.47
CA PRO A 60 14.31 -2.40 -46.57
C PRO A 60 14.00 -3.35 -45.41
N ALA A 61 14.29 -4.62 -45.61
CA ALA A 61 14.26 -5.62 -44.55
C ALA A 61 15.19 -5.22 -43.40
N GLY A 62 14.87 -5.68 -42.19
CA GLY A 62 15.71 -5.49 -41.01
C GLY A 62 15.30 -4.34 -40.09
N GLN A 63 14.21 -3.63 -40.38
CA GLN A 63 13.62 -2.66 -39.44
C GLN A 63 13.32 -3.31 -38.09
N THR A 64 13.67 -2.62 -37.01
CA THR A 64 13.46 -3.05 -35.63
C THR A 64 12.55 -2.09 -34.86
N LYS A 65 11.75 -2.64 -33.97
CA LYS A 65 10.96 -1.91 -32.96
C LYS A 65 11.17 -2.57 -31.60
N GLU A 66 11.29 -1.75 -30.57
CA GLU A 66 11.49 -2.20 -29.20
C GLU A 66 10.19 -2.06 -28.43
N LEU A 67 9.67 -3.17 -27.93
CA LEU A 67 8.53 -3.24 -27.04
C LEU A 67 9.04 -3.35 -25.61
N GLU A 68 8.61 -2.45 -24.72
CA GLU A 68 8.90 -2.63 -23.30
C GLU A 68 7.85 -3.54 -22.66
N VAL A 69 8.32 -4.49 -21.86
CA VAL A 69 7.50 -5.40 -21.07
C VAL A 69 7.88 -5.26 -19.60
N VAL A 70 6.88 -5.17 -18.73
CA VAL A 70 7.05 -5.09 -17.27
C VAL A 70 6.13 -6.10 -16.59
N ALA A 71 6.62 -6.77 -15.55
CA ALA A 71 5.78 -7.65 -14.74
C ALA A 71 4.74 -6.80 -14.01
N LYS A 72 3.56 -7.37 -13.80
CA LYS A 72 2.60 -6.78 -12.89
C LYS A 72 3.13 -6.83 -11.46
N ARG A 73 2.68 -5.88 -10.68
CA ARG A 73 2.94 -5.75 -9.26
C ARG A 73 1.59 -5.75 -8.57
N ASP A 74 1.08 -6.95 -8.33
CA ASP A 74 -0.30 -7.13 -7.87
C ASP A 74 -0.43 -7.23 -6.35
N PHE A 75 0.68 -7.36 -5.63
CA PHE A 75 0.72 -7.54 -4.17
C PHE A 75 0.01 -8.83 -3.73
N VAL A 76 0.03 -9.85 -4.58
CA VAL A 76 -0.53 -11.17 -4.33
C VAL A 76 0.59 -12.20 -4.29
N ASP A 77 0.52 -13.16 -3.36
CA ASP A 77 1.37 -14.35 -3.36
C ASP A 77 0.73 -15.42 -4.31
N ASP A 78 0.74 -15.19 -5.62
CA ASP A 78 0.12 -16.10 -6.61
C ASP A 78 1.12 -17.07 -7.27
N GLY A 79 2.41 -16.88 -7.01
CA GLY A 79 3.49 -17.70 -7.55
C GLY A 79 3.80 -17.39 -9.02
N ASN A 80 4.90 -17.97 -9.51
CA ASN A 80 5.38 -17.67 -10.87
C ASN A 80 4.34 -17.98 -11.95
N GLN A 81 4.00 -17.00 -12.78
CA GLN A 81 3.07 -17.17 -13.88
C GLN A 81 3.79 -17.46 -15.20
N ARG A 82 3.07 -18.13 -16.10
CA ARG A 82 3.51 -18.40 -17.47
C ARG A 82 2.42 -17.97 -18.44
N MET A 83 2.78 -17.11 -19.39
CA MET A 83 1.85 -16.48 -20.32
C MET A 83 2.49 -16.18 -21.67
N PHE A 84 1.70 -15.66 -22.60
CA PHE A 84 2.17 -15.36 -23.94
C PHE A 84 1.73 -13.96 -24.41
N LEU A 85 2.64 -13.28 -25.11
CA LEU A 85 2.28 -12.21 -26.04
C LEU A 85 2.02 -12.82 -27.41
N LYS A 86 0.75 -12.78 -27.81
CA LYS A 86 0.32 -13.03 -29.18
C LYS A 86 0.68 -11.83 -30.02
N ILE A 87 1.47 -12.04 -31.06
CA ILE A 87 1.87 -10.97 -31.96
C ILE A 87 1.30 -11.29 -33.34
N SER A 88 0.46 -10.41 -33.86
CA SER A 88 -0.27 -10.64 -35.11
C SER A 88 -0.22 -9.44 -36.04
N ILE A 89 -0.43 -9.69 -37.33
CA ILE A 89 -0.58 -8.66 -38.36
C ILE A 89 -2.01 -8.78 -38.90
N PRO A 90 -2.90 -7.80 -38.65
CA PRO A 90 -4.29 -7.88 -39.06
C PRO A 90 -4.43 -7.84 -40.60
N ASP A 91 -5.48 -8.49 -41.11
CA ASP A 91 -5.69 -8.69 -42.55
C ASP A 91 -6.10 -7.44 -43.35
N HIS A 92 -6.13 -6.26 -42.72
CA HIS A 92 -6.69 -5.03 -43.28
C HIS A 92 -5.70 -4.16 -44.09
N ILE A 93 -4.55 -4.70 -44.52
CA ILE A 93 -3.54 -3.95 -45.29
C ILE A 93 -3.28 -4.67 -46.62
N ASP A 94 -4.01 -4.23 -47.67
CA ASP A 94 -3.80 -4.28 -49.13
C ASP A 94 -3.23 -5.54 -49.86
N PRO A 95 -3.47 -5.70 -51.19
CA PRO A 95 -3.73 -6.98 -51.86
C PRO A 95 -2.48 -7.80 -52.25
N ILE A 96 -1.29 -7.43 -51.78
CA ILE A 96 -0.08 -8.21 -52.06
C ILE A 96 -0.13 -9.46 -51.18
N ASP A 97 0.26 -10.60 -51.74
CA ASP A 97 0.21 -11.94 -51.15
C ASP A 97 1.17 -12.12 -49.94
N TRP A 98 1.01 -11.28 -48.92
CA TRP A 98 1.73 -11.28 -47.65
C TRP A 98 1.28 -12.42 -46.74
N ASN A 99 0.28 -13.21 -47.12
CA ASN A 99 -0.28 -14.28 -46.30
C ASN A 99 0.78 -15.29 -45.85
N CYS A 100 1.79 -15.56 -46.68
CA CYS A 100 2.92 -16.43 -46.33
C CYS A 100 3.96 -15.77 -45.40
N HIS A 101 3.91 -14.45 -45.22
CA HIS A 101 4.88 -13.65 -44.46
C HIS A 101 4.30 -13.04 -43.16
N LYS A 102 3.01 -13.27 -42.86
CA LYS A 102 2.34 -12.80 -41.63
C LYS A 102 2.69 -13.61 -40.37
N HIS A 103 3.51 -14.65 -40.48
CA HIS A 103 3.84 -15.50 -39.34
C HIS A 103 4.82 -14.82 -38.39
N VAL A 104 4.32 -14.35 -37.25
CA VAL A 104 5.13 -13.86 -36.14
C VAL A 104 5.05 -14.84 -34.98
N ASN A 105 6.20 -15.22 -34.42
CA ASN A 105 6.23 -16.09 -33.25
C ASN A 105 5.72 -15.35 -32.02
N ASP A 106 4.87 -16.00 -31.25
CA ASP A 106 4.52 -15.56 -29.90
C ASP A 106 5.77 -15.45 -29.02
N LEU A 107 5.75 -14.49 -28.09
CA LEU A 107 6.74 -14.42 -27.01
C LEU A 107 6.18 -15.11 -25.78
N GLU A 108 6.92 -16.07 -25.24
CA GLU A 108 6.64 -16.60 -23.90
C GLU A 108 7.15 -15.63 -22.83
N ILE A 109 6.28 -15.31 -21.88
CA ILE A 109 6.62 -14.51 -20.70
C ILE A 109 6.50 -15.39 -19.47
N LYS A 110 7.52 -15.33 -18.61
CA LYS A 110 7.52 -15.92 -17.27
C LYS A 110 7.70 -14.81 -16.25
N THR A 111 6.68 -14.57 -15.44
CA THR A 111 6.78 -13.66 -14.31
C THR A 111 7.26 -14.43 -13.07
N ILE A 112 8.13 -13.81 -12.30
CA ILE A 112 8.59 -14.35 -11.02
C ILE A 112 7.93 -13.53 -9.91
N ASP A 113 7.13 -14.21 -9.09
CA ASP A 113 6.47 -13.66 -7.91
C ASP A 113 7.54 -13.27 -6.87
N VAL A 114 7.46 -12.03 -6.40
CA VAL A 114 8.38 -11.51 -5.39
C VAL A 114 7.56 -10.91 -4.27
N ARG A 115 7.85 -11.37 -3.06
CA ARG A 115 7.13 -11.01 -1.85
C ARG A 115 6.93 -9.49 -1.74
N THR A 116 5.70 -9.11 -1.43
CA THR A 116 5.33 -7.81 -0.86
C THR A 116 4.98 -7.99 0.62
N SER A 117 4.98 -6.91 1.39
CA SER A 117 4.58 -7.00 2.80
C SER A 117 4.05 -5.67 3.34
N ARG A 118 3.36 -5.78 4.47
CA ARG A 118 2.88 -4.65 5.25
C ARG A 118 3.50 -4.68 6.64
N CYS A 119 3.98 -3.52 7.06
CA CYS A 119 4.36 -3.24 8.43
C CYS A 119 3.25 -2.41 9.08
N THR A 120 3.00 -2.63 10.37
CA THR A 120 2.00 -1.88 11.14
C THR A 120 2.62 -1.30 12.40
N SER A 121 2.13 -0.13 12.81
CA SER A 121 2.38 0.50 14.09
C SER A 121 1.04 1.00 14.64
N SER A 122 0.46 0.27 15.59
CA SER A 122 -0.89 0.54 16.11
C SER A 122 -0.86 1.21 17.48
N GLY A 123 -1.70 2.24 17.66
CA GLY A 123 -1.99 2.89 18.94
C GLY A 123 -0.76 3.43 19.66
N ASP A 124 -0.58 2.97 20.90
CA ASP A 124 0.68 3.02 21.62
C ASP A 124 1.67 2.02 21.03
N PRO A 125 2.67 2.48 20.25
CA PRO A 125 3.12 1.76 19.07
C PRO A 125 3.39 0.26 19.28
N HIS A 126 2.41 -0.56 18.93
CA HIS A 126 2.57 -1.99 18.75
C HIS A 126 2.98 -2.23 17.31
N ILE A 127 4.23 -2.66 17.12
CA ILE A 127 4.83 -2.78 15.80
C ILE A 127 4.83 -4.25 15.38
N THR A 128 4.26 -4.50 14.19
CA THR A 128 4.49 -5.75 13.45
C THR A 128 5.29 -5.43 12.20
N THR A 129 6.51 -5.97 12.12
CA THR A 129 7.46 -5.77 11.01
C THR A 129 6.99 -6.45 9.73
N PHE A 130 7.69 -6.18 8.62
CA PHE A 130 7.43 -6.84 7.34
C PHE A 130 7.61 -8.37 7.40
N ASP A 131 8.50 -8.86 8.25
CA ASP A 131 8.73 -10.30 8.45
C ASP A 131 7.86 -10.89 9.56
N GLN A 132 6.84 -10.14 9.99
CA GLN A 132 5.82 -10.59 10.92
C GLN A 132 6.37 -10.79 12.34
N PHE A 133 7.43 -10.08 12.71
CA PHE A 133 7.93 -9.97 14.08
C PHE A 133 7.15 -8.89 14.84
N TYR A 134 6.78 -9.17 16.09
CA TYR A 134 5.93 -8.31 16.90
C TYR A 134 6.65 -7.84 18.18
N TYR A 135 6.56 -6.54 18.46
CA TYR A 135 7.07 -5.89 19.68
C TYR A 135 6.36 -4.57 20.00
N ALA A 136 6.45 -4.11 21.25
CA ALA A 136 5.91 -2.83 21.69
C ALA A 136 7.02 -1.75 21.76
N HIS A 137 6.72 -0.55 21.27
CA HIS A 137 7.63 0.60 21.20
C HIS A 137 7.01 1.82 21.90
N LEU A 138 7.29 1.99 23.19
CA LEU A 138 6.62 2.99 24.04
C LEU A 138 7.35 4.34 24.16
N TYR A 139 8.32 4.62 23.27
CA TYR A 139 9.17 5.81 23.37
C TYR A 139 8.64 7.01 22.56
N VAL A 140 8.77 8.19 23.17
CA VAL A 140 8.37 9.47 22.58
C VAL A 140 9.46 10.02 21.65
N GLY A 141 9.07 10.35 20.43
CA GLY A 141 9.95 10.98 19.45
C GLY A 141 9.48 10.88 18.01
N ASP A 142 10.36 11.32 17.11
CA ASP A 142 10.28 11.07 15.68
C ASP A 142 11.19 9.89 15.35
N TYR A 143 10.70 8.91 14.61
CA TYR A 143 11.44 7.68 14.30
C TYR A 143 11.37 7.34 12.82
N VAL A 144 12.45 6.75 12.30
CA VAL A 144 12.42 6.07 11.01
C VAL A 144 11.61 4.78 11.18
N LEU A 145 10.34 4.82 10.75
CA LEU A 145 9.49 3.63 10.75
C LEU A 145 10.02 2.64 9.70
N VAL A 146 10.25 3.11 8.48
CA VAL A 146 10.94 2.36 7.42
C VAL A 146 11.72 3.31 6.50
N GLN A 147 12.87 2.86 6.03
CA GLN A 147 13.63 3.44 4.92
C GLN A 147 14.04 2.32 3.96
N SER A 148 13.84 2.56 2.66
CA SER A 148 14.37 1.69 1.61
C SER A 148 15.85 1.95 1.38
N THR A 149 16.61 0.88 1.10
CA THR A 149 18.02 0.93 0.69
C THR A 149 18.18 0.83 -0.83
N THR A 150 17.12 0.51 -1.57
CA THR A 150 17.14 0.29 -3.03
C THR A 150 16.60 1.50 -3.82
N ARG A 151 15.76 2.33 -3.18
CA ARG A 151 15.13 3.51 -3.79
C ARG A 151 14.97 4.63 -2.76
N ASN A 152 14.70 5.85 -3.23
CA ASN A 152 14.45 6.99 -2.34
C ASN A 152 13.03 6.91 -1.75
N PHE A 153 12.85 6.06 -0.75
CA PHE A 153 11.59 5.88 -0.03
C PHE A 153 11.80 5.85 1.48
N LYS A 154 11.00 6.61 2.21
CA LYS A 154 11.07 6.74 3.67
C LYS A 154 9.69 6.97 4.26
N VAL A 155 9.42 6.37 5.41
CA VAL A 155 8.26 6.68 6.25
C VAL A 155 8.74 6.93 7.66
N HIS A 156 8.41 8.10 8.20
CA HIS A 156 8.69 8.48 9.58
C HIS A 156 7.40 8.47 10.38
N ALA A 157 7.48 7.96 11.60
CA ALA A 157 6.40 8.02 12.58
C ALA A 157 6.74 9.05 13.65
N ARG A 158 5.72 9.77 14.13
CA ARG A 158 5.81 10.68 15.27
C ARG A 158 4.89 10.20 16.36
N THR A 159 5.41 10.08 17.57
CA THR A 159 4.65 9.67 18.76
C THR A 159 4.44 10.86 19.71
N PHE A 160 3.59 10.76 20.72
CA PHE A 160 3.45 11.75 21.80
C PHE A 160 3.12 11.05 23.11
N ALA A 161 3.35 11.70 24.25
CA ALA A 161 2.92 11.18 25.54
C ALA A 161 1.39 11.17 25.64
N CYS A 162 0.77 9.98 25.55
CA CYS A 162 -0.68 9.81 25.77
C CYS A 162 -1.01 9.35 27.19
N SER A 163 0.00 8.90 27.95
CA SER A 163 -0.09 8.70 29.40
C SER A 163 1.24 9.05 30.07
N GLN A 164 1.35 8.86 31.39
CA GLN A 164 2.63 9.08 32.10
C GLN A 164 3.73 8.07 31.71
N SER A 165 3.34 6.90 31.19
CA SER A 165 4.25 5.78 30.94
C SER A 165 4.29 5.32 29.47
N VAL A 166 3.46 5.90 28.60
CA VAL A 166 3.23 5.40 27.24
C VAL A 166 3.21 6.53 26.21
N SER A 167 3.84 6.26 25.06
CA SER A 167 3.71 7.07 23.86
C SER A 167 2.63 6.52 22.93
N CYS A 168 1.92 7.37 22.19
CA CYS A 168 0.99 6.99 21.14
C CYS A 168 1.37 7.61 19.80
N ASN A 169 1.08 6.95 18.68
CA ASN A 169 1.25 7.53 17.35
C ASN A 169 0.34 8.75 17.14
N CYS A 170 0.88 9.84 16.60
CA CYS A 170 0.12 11.05 16.27
C CYS A 170 0.53 11.73 14.95
N GLY A 171 1.51 11.19 14.23
CA GLY A 171 1.86 11.73 12.92
C GLY A 171 2.58 10.70 12.07
N VAL A 172 2.46 10.87 10.75
CA VAL A 172 3.20 10.12 9.76
C VAL A 172 3.69 11.07 8.66
N ALA A 173 4.94 10.89 8.23
CA ALA A 173 5.53 11.61 7.12
C ALA A 173 6.14 10.61 6.15
N ALA A 174 5.72 10.63 4.89
CA ALA A 174 6.12 9.66 3.88
C ALA A 174 6.76 10.35 2.67
N GLN A 175 7.81 9.75 2.13
CA GLN A 175 8.56 10.23 0.97
C GLN A 175 8.72 9.13 -0.08
N GLU A 176 8.50 9.46 -1.35
CA GLU A 176 8.99 8.71 -2.51
C GLU A 176 9.59 9.69 -3.55
N GLY A 177 10.88 9.58 -3.83
CA GLY A 177 11.57 10.55 -4.68
C GLY A 177 11.46 11.96 -4.11
N ASP A 178 10.89 12.88 -4.88
CA ASP A 178 10.66 14.28 -4.47
C ASP A 178 9.29 14.49 -3.79
N ASP A 179 8.44 13.46 -3.77
CA ASP A 179 7.10 13.52 -3.23
C ASP A 179 7.14 13.28 -1.72
N ILE A 180 6.75 14.27 -0.92
CA ILE A 180 6.77 14.25 0.54
C ILE A 180 5.40 14.71 1.04
N ILE A 181 4.71 13.82 1.75
CA ILE A 181 3.39 14.06 2.32
C ILE A 181 3.47 13.85 3.82
N VAL A 182 2.91 14.79 4.59
CA VAL A 182 2.93 14.76 6.05
C VAL A 182 1.51 14.89 6.58
N ILE A 183 1.17 14.01 7.51
CA ILE A 183 -0.07 14.03 8.29
C ILE A 183 0.32 14.15 9.76
N ASP A 184 -0.08 15.22 10.42
CA ASP A 184 0.27 15.49 11.82
C ASP A 184 -0.99 15.91 12.60
N MET A 185 -1.23 15.24 13.73
CA MET A 185 -2.25 15.59 14.72
C MET A 185 -1.68 15.77 16.13
N CYS A 186 -0.35 15.83 16.29
CA CYS A 186 0.32 15.84 17.59
C CYS A 186 0.12 17.16 18.36
N ARG A 187 -0.36 18.21 17.70
CA ARG A 187 -0.55 19.53 18.30
C ARG A 187 -1.82 19.64 19.14
N ASP A 188 -2.95 19.26 18.56
CA ASP A 188 -4.30 19.48 19.10
C ASP A 188 -5.26 18.38 18.67
N SER A 189 -4.72 17.23 18.27
CA SER A 189 -5.47 16.06 17.84
C SER A 189 -6.34 16.24 16.59
N VAL A 190 -6.14 17.33 15.86
CA VAL A 190 -6.76 17.54 14.56
C VAL A 190 -5.76 17.15 13.46
N PRO A 191 -6.04 16.09 12.66
CA PRO A 191 -5.15 15.66 11.60
C PRO A 191 -5.07 16.71 10.49
N ARG A 192 -3.86 17.21 10.27
CA ARG A 192 -3.54 18.16 9.21
C ARG A 192 -2.63 17.51 8.19
N VAL A 193 -3.03 17.64 6.93
CA VAL A 193 -2.28 17.13 5.78
C VAL A 193 -1.57 18.28 5.11
N ARG A 194 -0.29 18.09 4.80
CA ARG A 194 0.48 19.00 3.96
C ARG A 194 1.33 18.22 2.95
N PHE A 195 1.42 18.77 1.74
CA PHE A 195 2.44 18.38 0.78
C PHE A 195 3.70 19.21 1.05
N ALA A 196 4.76 18.56 1.51
CA ALA A 196 6.03 19.18 1.83
C ALA A 196 6.98 19.28 0.63
N SER A 197 6.63 18.63 -0.49
CA SER A 197 7.38 18.67 -1.75
C SER A 197 7.62 20.10 -2.26
N SER A 198 8.77 20.29 -2.91
CA SER A 198 9.10 21.53 -3.64
C SER A 198 8.67 21.48 -5.12
N VAL A 199 8.19 20.33 -5.58
CA VAL A 199 7.70 20.07 -6.95
C VAL A 199 6.28 19.54 -6.90
N GLU A 200 5.56 19.60 -8.02
CA GLU A 200 4.26 18.93 -8.15
C GLU A 200 4.44 17.41 -7.96
N PRO A 201 3.51 16.74 -7.23
CA PRO A 201 3.56 15.30 -7.07
C PRO A 201 3.62 14.55 -8.40
N LYS A 202 4.44 13.51 -8.46
CA LYS A 202 4.51 12.63 -9.62
C LYS A 202 3.14 12.00 -9.87
N SER A 203 2.81 11.77 -11.15
CA SER A 203 1.59 11.05 -11.52
C SER A 203 1.59 9.67 -10.85
N GLY A 204 0.52 9.37 -10.10
CA GLY A 204 0.38 8.18 -9.26
C GLY A 204 0.51 8.48 -7.76
N THR A 205 1.11 9.61 -7.39
CA THR A 205 1.07 10.09 -6.01
C THR A 205 -0.30 10.67 -5.71
N SER A 206 -0.98 10.12 -4.70
CA SER A 206 -2.29 10.60 -4.27
C SER A 206 -2.45 10.49 -2.76
N ILE A 207 -3.33 11.33 -2.22
CA ILE A 207 -3.83 11.18 -0.86
C ILE A 207 -5.35 11.28 -0.86
N THR A 208 -5.98 10.31 -0.22
CA THR A 208 -7.43 10.28 -0.02
C THR A 208 -7.74 10.28 1.46
N ARG A 209 -8.91 10.83 1.79
CA ARG A 209 -9.43 10.92 3.15
C ARG A 209 -10.87 10.44 3.18
N ASP A 210 -11.23 9.65 4.18
CA ASP A 210 -12.63 9.27 4.37
C ASP A 210 -13.53 10.47 4.71
N ASN A 211 -14.84 10.26 4.65
CA ASN A 211 -15.81 11.33 4.91
C ASN A 211 -15.76 11.87 6.35
N ASN A 212 -15.33 11.05 7.30
CA ASN A 212 -15.25 11.43 8.71
C ASN A 212 -13.93 12.09 9.07
N GLY A 213 -12.98 12.15 8.14
CA GLY A 213 -11.67 12.76 8.35
C GLY A 213 -10.74 11.98 9.30
N LYS A 214 -10.98 10.68 9.45
CA LYS A 214 -10.25 9.79 10.37
C LYS A 214 -9.24 8.90 9.65
N ILE A 215 -9.52 8.48 8.42
CA ILE A 215 -8.65 7.58 7.66
C ILE A 215 -8.07 8.33 6.48
N PHE A 216 -6.75 8.29 6.38
CA PHE A 216 -5.99 8.87 5.29
C PHE A 216 -5.19 7.77 4.60
N VAL A 217 -5.17 7.75 3.28
CA VAL A 217 -4.36 6.82 2.50
C VAL A 217 -3.50 7.61 1.54
N ILE A 218 -2.19 7.49 1.70
CA ILE A 218 -1.18 7.99 0.77
C ILE A 218 -0.81 6.83 -0.16
N ASN A 219 -0.93 7.02 -1.47
CA ASN A 219 -0.44 6.09 -2.48
C ASN A 219 0.69 6.75 -3.28
N PHE A 220 1.68 5.96 -3.63
CA PHE A 220 2.82 6.38 -4.45
C PHE A 220 2.88 5.59 -5.77
N PRO A 221 3.53 6.15 -6.82
CA PRO A 221 3.65 5.52 -8.14
C PRO A 221 4.30 4.13 -8.13
N SER A 222 5.17 3.82 -7.17
CA SER A 222 5.73 2.47 -7.03
C SER A 222 4.72 1.41 -6.58
N GLY A 223 3.53 1.81 -6.12
CA GLY A 223 2.56 0.97 -5.43
C GLY A 223 2.74 0.92 -3.91
N ALA A 224 3.78 1.57 -3.37
CA ALA A 224 3.90 1.78 -1.93
C ALA A 224 2.70 2.61 -1.41
N SER A 225 2.19 2.26 -0.23
CA SER A 225 1.07 2.99 0.38
C SER A 225 1.21 3.12 1.88
N VAL A 226 0.74 4.24 2.42
CA VAL A 226 0.70 4.52 3.86
C VAL A 226 -0.74 4.84 4.27
N LYS A 227 -1.30 4.04 5.17
CA LYS A 227 -2.63 4.28 5.77
C LYS A 227 -2.45 4.82 7.18
N PHE A 228 -3.07 5.96 7.47
CA PHE A 228 -3.08 6.61 8.78
C PHE A 228 -4.53 6.66 9.28
N SER A 229 -4.82 5.91 10.35
CA SER A 229 -6.18 5.77 10.88
C SER A 229 -6.26 6.34 12.29
N VAL A 230 -7.01 7.43 12.46
CA VAL A 230 -7.18 8.14 13.73
C VAL A 230 -8.33 7.54 14.54
N PHE A 231 -8.07 7.29 15.83
CA PHE A 231 -9.04 6.80 16.79
C PHE A 231 -9.28 7.84 17.88
N ASN A 232 -10.54 7.99 18.28
CA ASN A 232 -10.96 8.96 19.29
C ASN A 232 -11.15 8.24 20.62
N TRP A 233 -10.08 8.08 21.39
CA TRP A 233 -10.19 7.52 22.72
C TRP A 233 -9.12 8.07 23.67
N PHE A 234 -9.55 8.79 24.72
CA PHE A 234 -8.71 9.33 25.81
C PHE A 234 -7.33 9.85 25.35
N GLY A 235 -7.31 10.72 24.34
CA GLY A 235 -6.09 11.22 23.68
C GLY A 235 -5.99 10.62 22.28
N HIS A 236 -6.20 11.42 21.26
CA HIS A 236 -6.31 10.91 19.88
C HIS A 236 -5.00 10.24 19.46
N PHE A 237 -5.06 8.94 19.17
CA PHE A 237 -3.95 8.15 18.66
C PHE A 237 -4.26 7.63 17.28
N ALA A 238 -3.24 7.14 16.59
CA ALA A 238 -3.39 6.60 15.25
C ALA A 238 -2.76 5.22 15.07
N ASN A 239 -3.27 4.50 14.08
CA ASN A 239 -2.58 3.37 13.50
C ASN A 239 -1.91 3.81 12.21
N ILE A 240 -0.67 3.37 12.00
CA ILE A 240 0.10 3.55 10.77
C ILE A 240 0.27 2.17 10.14
N GLU A 241 -0.15 2.01 8.90
CA GLU A 241 0.13 0.82 8.10
C GLU A 241 0.94 1.23 6.88
N VAL A 242 2.09 0.59 6.67
CA VAL A 242 2.98 0.84 5.52
C VAL A 242 3.05 -0.43 4.69
N GLN A 243 2.61 -0.37 3.44
CA GLN A 243 2.76 -1.45 2.46
C GLN A 243 3.84 -1.07 1.46
N VAL A 244 4.78 -1.98 1.25
CA VAL A 244 5.91 -1.78 0.33
C VAL A 244 5.85 -2.75 -0.84
N PRO A 245 6.24 -2.31 -2.06
CA PRO A 245 6.35 -3.18 -3.23
C PRO A 245 7.52 -4.16 -3.12
N SER A 246 7.56 -5.10 -4.06
CA SER A 246 8.59 -6.13 -4.17
C SER A 246 10.01 -5.58 -4.38
N ASP A 247 10.13 -4.32 -4.83
CA ASP A 247 11.39 -3.56 -4.95
C ASP A 247 12.15 -3.42 -3.62
N ASP A 248 11.42 -3.48 -2.51
CA ASP A 248 11.95 -3.30 -1.16
C ASP A 248 12.28 -4.62 -0.47
N TYR A 249 12.02 -5.77 -1.11
CA TYR A 249 12.36 -7.08 -0.54
C TYR A 249 13.88 -7.19 -0.32
N GLN A 250 14.27 -7.51 0.91
CA GLN A 250 15.66 -7.49 1.43
C GLN A 250 16.33 -6.11 1.38
N GLY A 251 15.51 -5.06 1.26
CA GLY A 251 15.94 -3.69 0.99
C GLY A 251 15.33 -2.67 1.95
N THR A 252 14.92 -3.07 3.15
CA THR A 252 14.36 -2.15 4.16
C THR A 252 15.20 -2.10 5.43
N GLN A 253 15.12 -0.98 6.14
CA GLN A 253 15.68 -0.78 7.48
C GLN A 253 14.77 0.16 8.28
N GLY A 254 14.87 0.15 9.61
CA GLY A 254 14.07 0.98 10.51
C GLY A 254 13.33 0.13 11.54
N LEU A 255 12.33 0.72 12.19
CA LEU A 255 11.49 0.00 13.16
C LEU A 255 10.68 -1.16 12.52
N CYS A 256 10.45 -1.12 11.20
CA CYS A 256 9.74 -2.17 10.46
C CYS A 256 10.62 -3.36 10.01
N GLY A 257 11.90 -3.41 10.41
CA GLY A 257 12.77 -4.56 10.14
C GLY A 257 13.47 -4.56 8.79
N THR A 258 13.96 -5.74 8.37
CA THR A 258 14.80 -5.92 7.17
C THR A 258 14.04 -6.38 5.92
N PHE A 259 12.87 -6.96 6.10
CA PHE A 259 12.02 -7.50 5.04
C PHE A 259 12.73 -8.59 4.20
N ASP A 260 13.32 -9.56 4.87
CA ASP A 260 14.11 -10.65 4.28
C ASP A 260 13.63 -12.05 4.68
N ARG A 261 12.43 -12.15 5.25
CA ARG A 261 11.81 -13.35 5.87
C ARG A 261 12.53 -13.83 7.13
N ASN A 262 13.47 -13.07 7.67
CA ASN A 262 14.14 -13.41 8.90
C ASN A 262 13.58 -12.54 10.04
N ARG A 263 13.00 -13.18 11.05
CA ARG A 263 12.45 -12.46 12.21
C ARG A 263 13.53 -12.15 13.24
N ASP A 264 14.66 -12.83 13.17
CA ASP A 264 15.68 -12.79 14.23
C ASP A 264 16.60 -11.56 14.11
N ASN A 265 16.58 -10.88 12.96
CA ASN A 265 17.34 -9.66 12.68
C ASN A 265 16.46 -8.40 12.53
N ASP A 266 15.15 -8.49 12.75
CA ASP A 266 14.24 -7.35 12.62
C ASP A 266 14.48 -6.25 13.65
N MET A 267 15.15 -6.58 14.76
CA MET A 267 15.60 -5.65 15.79
C MET A 267 17.03 -5.12 15.50
N MET A 268 17.35 -4.92 14.22
CA MET A 268 18.63 -4.36 13.79
C MET A 268 18.65 -2.84 13.95
N ALA A 269 19.55 -2.35 14.79
CA ALA A 269 19.83 -0.93 14.97
C ALA A 269 20.56 -0.34 13.76
N LYS A 270 20.60 0.98 13.68
CA LYS A 270 21.22 1.72 12.57
C LYS A 270 22.72 1.41 12.36
N ASN A 271 23.42 0.96 13.39
CA ASN A 271 24.84 0.54 13.31
C ASN A 271 25.03 -0.94 12.92
N GLY A 272 23.95 -1.67 12.62
CA GLY A 272 23.95 -3.10 12.29
C GLY A 272 23.90 -4.04 13.50
N SER A 273 23.88 -3.54 14.74
CA SER A 273 23.75 -4.38 15.93
C SER A 273 22.32 -4.91 16.07
N ILE A 274 22.16 -6.21 16.36
CA ILE A 274 20.87 -6.85 16.56
C ILE A 274 20.55 -6.90 18.06
N TYR A 275 19.41 -6.34 18.45
CA TYR A 275 18.96 -6.31 19.85
C TYR A 275 17.92 -7.40 20.12
N GLN A 276 17.97 -7.98 21.32
CA GLN A 276 16.88 -8.83 21.81
C GLN A 276 15.86 -7.98 22.55
N LEU A 277 14.58 -8.37 22.50
CA LEU A 277 13.52 -7.69 23.24
C LEU A 277 13.74 -7.80 24.76
N GLU A 278 13.20 -6.83 25.49
CA GLU A 278 13.07 -6.91 26.95
C GLU A 278 11.93 -7.86 27.35
N HIS A 279 11.87 -8.17 28.65
CA HIS A 279 10.78 -8.98 29.20
C HIS A 279 9.42 -8.37 28.84
N GLY A 280 8.50 -9.15 28.26
CA GLY A 280 7.21 -8.64 27.78
C GLY A 280 7.22 -8.10 26.35
N ARG A 281 8.25 -8.40 25.54
CA ARG A 281 8.36 -7.99 24.12
C ARG A 281 8.45 -6.47 23.90
N PHE A 282 9.03 -5.73 24.84
CA PHE A 282 9.30 -4.31 24.67
C PHE A 282 10.63 -4.08 23.93
N ALA A 283 10.66 -3.04 23.09
CA ALA A 283 11.89 -2.59 22.45
C ALA A 283 12.89 -2.06 23.49
N LYS A 284 14.16 -2.45 23.33
CA LYS A 284 15.26 -1.85 24.08
C LYS A 284 15.45 -0.40 23.70
N LYS A 285 15.76 0.43 24.68
CA LYS A 285 15.96 1.87 24.49
C LYS A 285 17.04 2.17 23.45
N GLU A 286 18.14 1.43 23.45
CA GLU A 286 19.27 1.65 22.54
C GLU A 286 18.87 1.38 21.08
N PHE A 287 18.06 0.35 20.83
CA PHE A 287 17.51 0.09 19.50
C PHE A 287 16.63 1.25 19.04
N SER A 288 15.69 1.67 19.89
CA SER A 288 14.78 2.79 19.61
C SER A 288 15.53 4.11 19.35
N GLU A 289 16.49 4.46 20.20
CA GLU A 289 17.30 5.67 20.05
C GLU A 289 18.17 5.65 18.78
N SER A 290 18.60 4.47 18.31
CA SER A 290 19.36 4.36 17.05
C SER A 290 18.56 4.79 15.81
N TRP A 291 17.22 4.66 15.87
CA TRP A 291 16.27 5.03 14.81
C TRP A 291 15.56 6.37 15.07
N LYS A 292 15.88 7.03 16.18
CA LYS A 292 15.31 8.33 16.53
C LYS A 292 15.89 9.43 15.65
N LEU A 293 15.03 10.36 15.26
CA LEU A 293 15.37 11.47 14.39
C LEU A 293 15.49 12.75 15.20
N ASN A 294 16.56 13.50 14.91
CA ASN A 294 16.73 14.85 15.41
C ASN A 294 15.91 15.84 14.57
N ARG A 295 15.78 17.06 15.09
CA ARG A 295 15.22 18.19 14.34
C ARG A 295 16.21 18.65 13.27
N SER A 296 16.15 18.03 12.10
CA SER A 296 16.99 18.35 10.94
C SER A 296 16.18 18.26 9.63
N SER A 297 16.82 18.60 8.51
CA SER A 297 16.26 18.43 7.16
C SER A 297 16.02 16.96 6.77
N ASP A 298 16.71 16.02 7.42
CA ASP A 298 16.50 14.59 7.17
C ASP A 298 15.18 14.11 7.74
N ASN A 299 14.65 14.80 8.75
CA ASN A 299 13.38 14.47 9.36
C ASN A 299 12.23 15.14 8.58
N LEU A 300 11.47 14.30 7.86
CA LEU A 300 10.37 14.70 6.98
C LEU A 300 9.32 15.60 7.64
N PHE A 301 9.11 15.50 8.96
CA PHE A 301 8.18 16.37 9.67
C PHE A 301 8.62 17.85 9.69
N TYR A 302 9.91 18.13 9.54
CA TYR A 302 10.49 19.48 9.54
C TYR A 302 10.89 19.98 8.15
N VAL A 303 10.69 19.17 7.10
CA VAL A 303 10.88 19.61 5.72
C VAL A 303 9.88 20.72 5.45
N LYS A 304 10.42 21.93 5.30
CA LYS A 304 9.67 23.11 4.88
C LYS A 304 9.47 23.05 3.37
N GLY A 305 8.28 23.41 2.91
CA GLY A 305 8.05 23.60 1.49
C GLY A 305 8.93 24.72 0.92
N GLY A 306 9.03 24.77 -0.40
CA GLY A 306 9.71 25.85 -1.14
C GLY A 306 8.84 26.40 -2.27
N PRO A 307 9.29 27.46 -2.97
CA PRO A 307 8.59 27.96 -4.16
C PRO A 307 8.44 26.83 -5.18
N ARG A 308 7.18 26.56 -5.54
CA ARG A 308 6.78 25.33 -6.24
C ARG A 308 7.16 25.37 -7.71
N LYS A 309 7.83 24.31 -8.20
CA LYS A 309 8.19 24.16 -9.61
C LYS A 309 7.24 23.19 -10.32
N CYS A 310 6.72 23.61 -11.47
CA CYS A 310 5.96 22.77 -12.39
C CYS A 310 6.91 21.90 -13.23
N THR A 311 7.53 20.90 -12.59
CA THR A 311 8.50 20.00 -13.23
C THR A 311 8.12 18.53 -13.10
N ALA A 312 6.89 18.21 -12.65
CA ALA A 312 6.45 16.82 -12.53
C ALA A 312 6.57 16.12 -13.88
N SER A 313 7.46 15.12 -13.94
CA SER A 313 7.51 14.21 -15.08
C SER A 313 6.27 13.32 -15.03
N ARG A 314 5.63 13.11 -16.18
CA ARG A 314 4.59 12.08 -16.27
C ARG A 314 5.27 10.72 -16.10
N ALA A 315 4.71 9.87 -15.26
CA ALA A 315 5.10 8.46 -15.26
C ALA A 315 4.89 7.88 -16.67
N LYS A 316 5.68 6.87 -17.04
CA LYS A 316 5.45 6.16 -18.30
C LYS A 316 4.15 5.36 -18.17
N SER A 317 3.29 5.41 -19.18
CA SER A 317 2.06 4.61 -19.21
C SER A 317 2.35 3.20 -19.69
N TYR A 318 1.67 2.23 -19.10
CA TYR A 318 1.69 0.84 -19.54
C TYR A 318 0.26 0.36 -19.78
N CYS A 319 0.12 -0.63 -20.65
CA CYS A 319 -1.13 -1.06 -21.22
C CYS A 319 -1.36 -2.56 -21.03
N VAL A 320 -2.62 -2.91 -20.79
CA VAL A 320 -3.17 -4.24 -21.00
C VAL A 320 -3.87 -4.28 -22.36
N CYS A 321 -3.49 -5.24 -23.19
CA CYS A 321 -4.02 -5.45 -24.53
C CYS A 321 -4.73 -6.81 -24.56
N SER A 322 -6.06 -6.82 -24.50
CA SER A 322 -6.80 -8.08 -24.54
C SER A 322 -6.57 -8.81 -25.86
N GLU A 323 -6.55 -10.15 -25.81
CA GLU A 323 -6.55 -10.97 -27.03
C GLU A 323 -7.85 -10.78 -27.83
N PHE A 324 -7.78 -11.04 -29.14
CA PHE A 324 -8.92 -11.02 -30.05
C PHE A 324 -9.57 -12.41 -30.07
N CYS A 325 -10.71 -12.58 -29.40
CA CYS A 325 -11.45 -13.86 -29.40
C CYS A 325 -12.82 -13.70 -30.10
N GLY A 326 -13.04 -14.45 -31.18
CA GLY A 326 -14.39 -14.73 -31.72
C GLY A 326 -15.21 -13.52 -32.18
N GLY A 327 -14.58 -12.48 -32.74
CA GLY A 327 -15.29 -11.29 -33.26
C GLY A 327 -15.63 -10.22 -32.20
N SER A 328 -15.14 -10.38 -30.97
CA SER A 328 -15.23 -9.33 -29.93
C SER A 328 -14.21 -8.20 -30.19
N LYS A 329 -14.58 -6.95 -29.86
CA LYS A 329 -13.67 -5.81 -29.97
C LYS A 329 -12.53 -5.95 -28.96
N ARG A 330 -11.30 -5.84 -29.46
CA ARG A 330 -10.08 -5.69 -28.66
C ARG A 330 -10.23 -4.56 -27.63
N THR A 331 -9.97 -4.83 -26.37
CA THR A 331 -9.93 -3.81 -25.32
C THR A 331 -8.48 -3.45 -25.01
N VAL A 332 -8.21 -2.15 -24.98
CA VAL A 332 -6.90 -1.59 -24.63
C VAL A 332 -7.13 -0.71 -23.41
N ASN A 333 -6.48 -1.05 -22.30
CA ASN A 333 -6.52 -0.27 -21.08
C ASN A 333 -5.10 0.18 -20.73
N CYS A 334 -4.83 1.48 -20.76
CA CYS A 334 -3.53 2.04 -20.44
C CYS A 334 -3.63 2.99 -19.24
N ASP A 335 -2.77 2.79 -18.26
CA ASP A 335 -2.70 3.64 -17.07
C ASP A 335 -1.24 4.01 -16.75
N PHE A 336 -1.05 5.18 -16.14
CA PHE A 336 0.23 5.64 -15.58
C PHE A 336 0.67 4.81 -14.39
N GLU A 337 -0.28 4.27 -13.63
CA GLU A 337 -0.06 3.25 -12.59
C GLU A 337 -0.12 1.84 -13.15
N GLY A 338 -0.12 1.69 -14.48
CA GLY A 338 -0.47 0.47 -15.19
C GLY A 338 0.46 -0.71 -14.97
N PHE A 339 1.29 -0.77 -13.94
CA PHE A 339 1.87 -2.02 -13.45
C PHE A 339 1.50 -2.36 -12.00
N VAL A 340 0.82 -1.47 -11.27
CA VAL A 340 0.33 -1.66 -9.90
C VAL A 340 -1.15 -2.00 -9.95
N ASP A 341 -1.54 -3.16 -9.44
CA ASP A 341 -2.95 -3.56 -9.41
C ASP A 341 -3.25 -4.33 -8.13
N ARG A 342 -3.66 -3.59 -7.09
CA ARG A 342 -3.88 -4.15 -5.78
C ARG A 342 -5.32 -4.67 -5.63
N PRO A 343 -5.50 -5.92 -5.17
CA PRO A 343 -6.75 -6.43 -4.60
C PRO A 343 -7.37 -5.47 -3.59
N LYS A 344 -8.69 -5.24 -3.71
CA LYS A 344 -9.43 -4.41 -2.74
C LYS A 344 -10.86 -4.86 -2.59
N TYR A 345 -11.42 -4.64 -1.40
CA TYR A 345 -12.86 -4.71 -1.20
C TYR A 345 -13.52 -3.49 -1.87
N ILE A 346 -14.40 -3.74 -2.85
CA ILE A 346 -14.88 -2.77 -3.86
C ILE A 346 -15.62 -1.56 -3.26
N ASN A 347 -16.13 -1.64 -2.02
CA ASN A 347 -17.06 -0.63 -1.47
C ASN A 347 -16.46 0.32 -0.41
N GLY A 348 -15.14 0.26 -0.15
CA GLY A 348 -14.51 1.03 0.95
C GLY A 348 -14.34 2.53 0.74
N PHE A 349 -14.50 3.05 -0.49
CA PHE A 349 -14.15 4.44 -0.83
C PHE A 349 -15.32 5.33 -1.28
N ILE A 350 -16.56 4.85 -1.23
CA ILE A 350 -17.71 5.66 -1.67
C ILE A 350 -17.80 6.94 -0.83
N GLY A 351 -17.67 8.09 -1.51
CA GLY A 351 -17.70 9.43 -0.90
C GLY A 351 -16.36 9.89 -0.30
N TRP A 352 -15.29 9.11 -0.37
CA TRP A 352 -13.97 9.59 0.08
C TRP A 352 -13.53 10.82 -0.70
N LYS A 353 -12.84 11.72 -0.01
CA LYS A 353 -12.33 12.97 -0.56
C LYS A 353 -10.89 12.79 -1.01
N LYS A 354 -10.58 13.14 -2.26
CA LYS A 354 -9.22 13.29 -2.74
C LYS A 354 -8.66 14.62 -2.26
N LEU A 355 -7.52 14.61 -1.57
CA LEU A 355 -6.83 15.83 -1.17
C LEU A 355 -5.83 16.19 -2.28
N GLU A 356 -6.06 17.31 -2.95
CA GLU A 356 -5.24 17.74 -4.07
C GLU A 356 -4.21 18.77 -3.66
N PHE A 357 -3.08 18.69 -4.36
CA PHE A 357 -1.99 19.63 -4.25
C PHE A 357 -2.40 21.01 -4.76
N PRO A 358 -2.15 22.09 -4.00
CA PRO A 358 -2.58 23.45 -4.39
C PRO A 358 -2.00 23.94 -5.73
N GLY A 359 -0.78 23.52 -6.09
CA GLY A 359 -0.15 23.87 -7.38
C GLY A 359 -0.75 23.17 -8.61
N ALA A 360 -1.74 22.28 -8.45
CA ALA A 360 -2.48 21.69 -9.56
C ALA A 360 -3.20 22.74 -10.43
N GLU A 361 -3.48 23.94 -9.88
CA GLU A 361 -4.12 25.04 -10.61
C GLU A 361 -3.17 25.81 -11.56
N HIS A 362 -1.87 25.83 -11.29
CA HIS A 362 -0.91 26.73 -11.95
C HIS A 362 -0.03 26.08 -13.04
N CYS A 363 0.04 24.75 -13.09
CA CYS A 363 0.94 24.03 -14.01
C CYS A 363 0.32 23.72 -15.41
N GLY A 364 -0.53 24.60 -15.93
CA GLY A 364 -1.03 24.50 -17.31
C GLY A 364 -2.02 23.36 -17.56
N ARG A 365 -2.48 22.64 -16.54
CA ARG A 365 -3.68 21.80 -16.68
C ARG A 365 -4.85 22.72 -16.97
N ARG A 366 -5.54 22.52 -18.11
CA ARG A 366 -6.86 23.12 -18.37
C ARG A 366 -7.68 22.98 -17.09
N LYS A 367 -8.23 24.08 -16.58
CA LYS A 367 -9.17 24.09 -15.45
C LYS A 367 -10.16 22.94 -15.61
N ARG A 368 -9.93 21.80 -14.95
CA ARG A 368 -11.06 21.09 -14.38
C ARG A 368 -11.44 21.98 -13.22
N ARG A 369 -12.36 22.92 -13.46
CA ARG A 369 -13.15 23.47 -12.36
C ARG A 369 -13.81 22.24 -11.77
N SER A 370 -13.19 21.64 -10.78
CA SER A 370 -13.75 20.47 -10.14
C SER A 370 -14.95 21.00 -9.36
N MET A 371 -16.13 20.93 -9.98
CA MET A 371 -17.40 20.91 -9.27
C MET A 371 -17.59 19.56 -8.54
N ASP A 372 -16.56 18.69 -8.52
CA ASP A 372 -16.57 17.46 -7.76
C ASP A 372 -16.43 17.79 -6.27
N SER A 373 -17.54 17.61 -5.54
CA SER A 373 -17.59 17.74 -4.09
C SER A 373 -16.62 16.80 -3.35
N ASN A 374 -16.06 15.82 -4.05
CA ASN A 374 -15.10 14.86 -3.50
C ASN A 374 -13.63 15.31 -3.63
N VAL A 375 -13.35 16.53 -4.11
CA VAL A 375 -11.99 17.08 -4.17
C VAL A 375 -11.82 18.20 -3.14
N VAL A 376 -10.75 18.13 -2.35
CA VAL A 376 -10.36 19.17 -1.39
C VAL A 376 -8.98 19.68 -1.75
N ILE A 377 -8.88 20.95 -2.14
CA ILE A 377 -7.60 21.61 -2.43
C ILE A 377 -6.99 22.04 -1.09
N LEU A 378 -5.75 21.60 -0.82
CA LEU A 378 -5.02 21.98 0.40
C LEU A 378 -4.42 23.39 0.28
N PRO A 379 -4.13 24.10 1.39
CA PRO A 379 -3.53 25.44 1.36
C PRO A 379 -2.13 25.50 0.72
N ASP A 380 -1.87 26.54 -0.06
CA ASP A 380 -0.62 26.72 -0.84
C ASP A 380 0.56 27.30 -0.02
N ASP A 381 0.53 27.29 1.31
CA ASP A 381 1.63 27.88 2.08
C ASP A 381 2.78 26.90 2.38
N GLY A 382 2.57 25.58 2.25
CA GLY A 382 3.59 24.51 2.45
C GLY A 382 4.26 24.49 3.82
N ASN A 383 3.92 25.46 4.67
CA ASN A 383 4.58 25.84 5.90
C ASN A 383 3.56 25.98 7.04
N THR A 384 2.27 26.24 6.75
CA THR A 384 1.26 26.06 7.80
C THR A 384 1.18 24.58 8.13
N GLY A 385 1.30 24.28 9.42
CA GLY A 385 1.29 22.91 9.91
C GLY A 385 2.65 22.25 10.08
N VAL A 386 3.79 22.94 9.86
CA VAL A 386 5.06 22.48 10.47
C VAL A 386 4.94 22.73 11.97
N TYR A 387 4.72 21.65 12.71
CA TYR A 387 4.62 21.71 14.16
C TYR A 387 6.03 21.64 14.77
N ASP A 388 6.36 22.66 15.58
CA ASP A 388 7.54 22.61 16.44
C ASP A 388 7.27 21.62 17.59
N TYR A 389 7.61 20.37 17.32
CA TYR A 389 7.30 19.26 18.19
C TYR A 389 8.24 19.26 19.41
N ASN A 390 7.66 19.62 20.56
CA ASN A 390 8.31 19.60 21.86
C ASN A 390 7.46 18.77 22.84
N PRO A 391 7.51 17.44 22.75
CA PRO A 391 6.65 16.56 23.53
C PRO A 391 7.12 16.45 24.98
N ILE A 392 6.18 16.18 25.88
CA ILE A 392 6.51 15.68 27.22
C ILE A 392 7.15 14.30 27.03
N GLN A 393 8.31 14.09 27.66
CA GLN A 393 8.94 12.77 27.68
C GLN A 393 8.22 11.87 28.69
N VAL A 394 7.98 10.62 28.31
CA VAL A 394 7.47 9.60 29.23
C VAL A 394 8.65 8.81 29.81
N TYR A 395 8.54 8.48 31.09
CA TYR A 395 9.42 7.49 31.68
C TYR A 395 8.68 6.16 31.62
N VAL A 396 9.13 5.26 30.73
CA VAL A 396 8.51 3.94 30.56
C VAL A 396 8.75 3.15 31.85
N ASN A 397 7.76 3.18 32.76
CA ASN A 397 7.75 2.37 33.98
C ASN A 397 6.68 1.29 33.82
N ILE A 398 7.13 0.12 33.41
CA ILE A 398 6.26 -1.03 33.12
C ILE A 398 5.91 -1.68 34.46
N SER A 399 4.67 -1.51 34.92
CA SER A 399 4.17 -2.23 36.08
C SER A 399 4.21 -3.72 35.81
N MET A 400 4.81 -4.50 36.72
CA MET A 400 4.71 -5.95 36.65
C MET A 400 3.29 -6.38 37.02
N PHE A 401 2.84 -7.50 36.45
CA PHE A 401 1.65 -8.18 36.95
C PHE A 401 1.86 -8.61 38.42
N PRO A 402 0.81 -8.67 39.25
CA PRO A 402 -0.57 -8.29 38.93
C PRO A 402 -0.76 -6.77 38.81
N THR A 403 -1.78 -6.35 38.05
CA THR A 403 -2.11 -4.93 37.86
C THR A 403 -2.67 -4.29 39.15
N LYS A 404 -2.94 -2.98 39.14
CA LYS A 404 -3.52 -2.26 40.30
C LYS A 404 -4.89 -2.81 40.72
N SER A 405 -5.69 -3.26 39.77
CA SER A 405 -6.96 -3.95 40.00
C SER A 405 -6.80 -5.47 40.25
N ASN A 406 -5.56 -5.91 40.53
CA ASN A 406 -5.21 -7.28 40.87
C ASN A 406 -5.47 -8.30 39.74
N ILE A 407 -5.39 -7.87 38.48
CA ILE A 407 -5.48 -8.77 37.31
C ILE A 407 -4.14 -9.48 37.17
N THR A 408 -4.12 -10.82 37.17
CA THR A 408 -2.89 -11.58 36.95
C THR A 408 -2.57 -11.70 35.46
N GLU A 409 -1.32 -12.05 35.13
CA GLU A 409 -0.94 -12.30 33.73
C GLU A 409 -1.77 -13.43 33.10
N ASN A 410 -2.13 -14.45 33.89
CA ASN A 410 -2.96 -15.56 33.42
C ASN A 410 -4.40 -15.11 33.15
N ASP A 411 -4.97 -14.25 34.01
CA ASP A 411 -6.29 -13.66 33.78
C ASP A 411 -6.29 -12.83 32.50
N ALA A 412 -5.28 -11.98 32.32
CA ALA A 412 -5.11 -11.16 31.11
C ALA A 412 -5.03 -12.04 29.85
N LYS A 413 -4.20 -13.10 29.86
CA LYS A 413 -4.08 -14.04 28.73
C LYS A 413 -5.42 -14.69 28.39
N ASN A 414 -6.17 -15.15 29.39
CA ASN A 414 -7.47 -15.79 29.17
C ASN A 414 -8.49 -14.79 28.60
N ILE A 415 -8.58 -13.60 29.18
CA ILE A 415 -9.48 -12.53 28.71
C ILE A 415 -9.18 -12.17 27.25
N CYS A 416 -7.92 -11.91 26.93
CA CYS A 416 -7.51 -11.53 25.58
C CYS A 416 -7.79 -12.66 24.58
N LYS A 417 -7.38 -13.89 24.90
CA LYS A 417 -7.61 -15.06 24.04
C LYS A 417 -9.08 -15.31 23.77
N GLU A 418 -9.92 -15.28 24.81
CA GLU A 418 -11.34 -15.55 24.69
C GLU A 418 -12.04 -14.49 23.85
N ASN A 419 -11.82 -13.21 24.11
CA ASN A 419 -12.52 -12.14 23.42
C ASN A 419 -12.04 -11.95 21.99
N ILE A 420 -10.73 -12.04 21.74
CA ILE A 420 -10.16 -11.85 20.39
C ILE A 420 -10.60 -13.00 19.47
N ARG A 421 -10.45 -14.26 19.89
CA ARG A 421 -10.83 -15.40 19.06
C ARG A 421 -12.34 -15.49 18.84
N ASN A 422 -13.14 -15.05 19.81
CA ASN A 422 -14.60 -15.11 19.71
C ASN A 422 -15.27 -13.87 19.11
N SER A 423 -14.52 -12.81 18.85
CA SER A 423 -14.97 -11.64 18.10
C SER A 423 -15.49 -12.04 16.71
N VAL A 424 -16.33 -11.19 16.11
CA VAL A 424 -16.92 -11.44 14.79
C VAL A 424 -15.82 -11.66 13.74
N VAL A 425 -14.82 -10.79 13.71
CA VAL A 425 -13.67 -10.90 12.80
C VAL A 425 -12.77 -12.08 13.16
N GLY A 426 -12.49 -12.32 14.45
CA GLY A 426 -11.66 -13.46 14.88
C GLY A 426 -12.22 -14.79 14.39
N LYS A 427 -13.52 -15.02 14.58
CA LYS A 427 -14.21 -16.22 14.09
C LYS A 427 -14.18 -16.32 12.56
N ALA A 428 -14.49 -15.23 11.87
CA ALA A 428 -14.53 -15.20 10.40
C ALA A 428 -13.16 -15.53 9.80
N CYS A 429 -12.09 -14.89 10.29
CA CYS A 429 -10.73 -15.06 9.79
C CYS A 429 -10.18 -16.45 10.11
N ILE A 430 -10.39 -16.96 11.33
CA ILE A 430 -9.99 -18.34 11.69
C ILE A 430 -10.70 -19.36 10.80
N LYS A 431 -11.99 -19.14 10.50
CA LYS A 431 -12.78 -20.05 9.66
C LYS A 431 -12.36 -20.02 8.19
N VAL A 432 -12.16 -18.84 7.61
CA VAL A 432 -11.89 -18.66 6.17
C VAL A 432 -10.41 -18.88 5.84
N ILE A 433 -9.51 -18.29 6.63
CA ILE A 433 -8.05 -18.34 6.37
C ILE A 433 -7.44 -19.62 6.97
N GLY A 434 -8.03 -20.16 8.03
CA GLY A 434 -7.59 -21.42 8.64
C GLY A 434 -6.22 -21.29 9.33
N PRO A 435 -5.36 -22.32 9.24
CA PRO A 435 -4.08 -22.38 9.96
C PRO A 435 -3.09 -21.27 9.63
N SER A 436 -3.24 -20.61 8.48
CA SER A 436 -2.40 -19.49 8.08
C SER A 436 -2.68 -18.20 8.87
N PHE A 437 -3.75 -18.17 9.67
CA PHE A 437 -4.10 -17.05 10.53
C PHE A 437 -3.91 -17.40 12.01
N THR A 438 -3.05 -16.66 12.70
CA THR A 438 -2.84 -16.82 14.15
C THR A 438 -3.19 -15.53 14.89
N THR A 439 -3.78 -15.68 16.08
CA THR A 439 -4.18 -14.55 16.92
C THR A 439 -3.15 -14.16 17.98
N ASP A 440 -2.08 -14.93 18.13
CA ASP A 440 -1.11 -14.84 19.24
C ASP A 440 -0.52 -13.42 19.42
N LYS A 441 -0.28 -12.69 18.33
CA LYS A 441 0.27 -11.33 18.39
C LYS A 441 -0.72 -10.32 18.96
N TYR A 442 -1.99 -10.43 18.59
CA TYR A 442 -3.05 -9.53 19.07
C TYR A 442 -3.45 -9.90 20.50
N GLU A 443 -3.41 -11.20 20.83
CA GLU A 443 -3.51 -11.66 22.22
C GLU A 443 -2.40 -11.06 23.07
N GLN A 444 -1.16 -11.09 22.58
CA GLN A 444 -0.03 -10.48 23.27
C GLN A 444 -0.17 -8.96 23.39
N GLN A 445 -0.59 -8.26 22.33
CA GLN A 445 -0.91 -6.82 22.36
C GLN A 445 -1.90 -6.50 23.47
N CYS A 446 -3.02 -7.20 23.50
CA CYS A 446 -4.04 -7.01 24.53
C CYS A 446 -3.48 -7.25 25.95
N VAL A 447 -2.63 -8.27 26.15
CA VAL A 447 -2.04 -8.54 27.47
C VAL A 447 -1.13 -7.40 27.91
N LEU A 448 -0.30 -6.85 27.01
CA LEU A 448 0.56 -5.71 27.33
C LEU A 448 -0.26 -4.46 27.61
N ASP A 449 -1.33 -4.21 26.86
CA ASP A 449 -2.21 -3.09 27.10
C ASP A 449 -2.92 -3.23 28.46
N ILE A 450 -3.38 -4.42 28.85
CA ILE A 450 -3.94 -4.66 30.19
C ILE A 450 -2.89 -4.38 31.27
N GLN A 451 -1.66 -4.83 31.08
CA GLN A 451 -0.56 -4.64 32.03
C GLN A 451 -0.32 -3.16 32.34
N VAL A 452 -0.46 -2.30 31.32
CA VAL A 452 -0.14 -0.88 31.41
C VAL A 452 -1.36 -0.03 31.77
N THR A 453 -2.53 -0.35 31.22
CA THR A 453 -3.75 0.45 31.39
C THR A 453 -4.62 0.00 32.55
N ASP A 454 -4.42 -1.23 33.05
CA ASP A 454 -5.30 -1.89 34.01
C ASP A 454 -6.77 -1.96 33.54
N ASN A 455 -6.99 -2.01 32.21
CA ASN A 455 -8.32 -1.98 31.61
C ASN A 455 -8.52 -3.04 30.53
N THR A 456 -9.32 -4.05 30.83
CA THR A 456 -9.56 -5.20 29.94
C THR A 456 -10.31 -4.84 28.67
N ARG A 457 -11.38 -4.05 28.79
CA ARG A 457 -12.22 -3.66 27.65
C ARG A 457 -11.40 -2.90 26.63
N ILE A 458 -10.62 -1.94 27.13
CA ILE A 458 -9.89 -1.02 26.28
C ILE A 458 -8.84 -1.78 25.44
N SER A 459 -8.09 -2.65 26.11
CA SER A 459 -7.07 -3.49 25.49
C SER A 459 -7.61 -4.47 24.46
N VAL A 460 -8.77 -5.07 24.73
CA VAL A 460 -9.44 -6.00 23.80
C VAL A 460 -9.88 -5.28 22.54
N ASP A 461 -10.56 -4.13 22.67
CA ASP A 461 -11.06 -3.35 21.54
C ASP A 461 -9.88 -2.87 20.65
N SER A 462 -8.78 -2.41 21.26
CA SER A 462 -7.54 -2.04 20.57
C SER A 462 -6.96 -3.19 19.73
N ALA A 463 -6.80 -4.37 20.34
CA ALA A 463 -6.25 -5.55 19.68
C ALA A 463 -7.15 -6.09 18.55
N ILE A 464 -8.48 -6.03 18.71
CA ILE A 464 -9.43 -6.41 17.65
C ILE A 464 -9.32 -5.47 16.46
N ASN A 465 -9.14 -4.16 16.67
CA ASN A 465 -8.95 -3.23 15.55
C ASN A 465 -7.66 -3.52 14.76
N THR A 466 -6.58 -3.92 15.43
CA THR A 466 -5.35 -4.38 14.74
C THR A 466 -5.58 -5.71 14.00
N LEU A 467 -6.34 -6.64 14.60
CA LEU A 467 -6.71 -7.94 13.99
C LEU A 467 -7.48 -7.77 12.68
N ILE A 468 -8.37 -6.77 12.59
CA ILE A 468 -9.13 -6.43 11.37
C ILE A 468 -8.18 -6.16 10.20
N SER A 469 -7.22 -5.25 10.37
CA SER A 469 -6.28 -4.87 9.30
C SER A 469 -5.45 -6.07 8.83
N ALA A 470 -5.03 -6.94 9.74
CA ALA A 470 -4.24 -8.11 9.37
C ALA A 470 -5.06 -9.20 8.66
N CYS A 471 -6.33 -9.38 9.05
CA CYS A 471 -7.21 -10.31 8.36
C CYS A 471 -7.53 -9.84 6.93
N GLU A 472 -7.78 -8.55 6.76
CA GLU A 472 -7.92 -7.91 5.45
C GLU A 472 -6.68 -8.17 4.61
N GLU A 473 -5.49 -7.87 5.13
CA GLU A 473 -4.21 -8.04 4.42
C GLU A 473 -4.00 -9.47 3.93
N LEU A 474 -4.15 -10.46 4.82
CA LEU A 474 -3.89 -11.86 4.47
C LEU A 474 -4.87 -12.39 3.44
N THR A 475 -6.13 -11.95 3.50
CA THR A 475 -7.14 -12.35 2.54
C THR A 475 -6.92 -11.70 1.18
N LEU A 476 -6.48 -10.44 1.15
CA LEU A 476 -6.17 -9.74 -0.10
C LEU A 476 -4.88 -10.23 -0.75
N ARG A 477 -3.89 -10.68 0.04
CA ARG A 477 -2.61 -11.17 -0.47
C ARG A 477 -2.68 -12.58 -1.05
N ASN A 478 -3.64 -13.42 -0.63
CA ASN A 478 -3.71 -14.80 -1.11
C ASN A 478 -5.07 -15.08 -1.78
N LEU A 479 -5.06 -15.09 -3.11
CA LEU A 479 -6.27 -15.30 -3.93
C LEU A 479 -6.85 -16.71 -3.84
N SER A 480 -6.16 -17.67 -3.22
CA SER A 480 -6.74 -19.00 -2.98
C SER A 480 -8.01 -18.93 -2.12
N PHE A 481 -8.11 -17.91 -1.25
CA PHE A 481 -9.30 -17.67 -0.44
C PHE A 481 -10.50 -17.15 -1.27
N TRP A 482 -10.29 -16.73 -2.52
CA TRP A 482 -11.30 -16.14 -3.40
C TRP A 482 -11.88 -17.17 -4.39
N MET A 483 -11.40 -18.41 -4.31
CA MET A 483 -11.82 -19.49 -5.19
C MET A 483 -13.26 -19.90 -4.88
N ASN A 484 -14.10 -19.93 -5.91
CA ASN A 484 -15.43 -20.55 -5.79
C ASN A 484 -15.35 -22.09 -5.87
N THR A 485 -16.50 -22.76 -5.75
CA THR A 485 -16.60 -24.23 -5.85
C THR A 485 -16.06 -24.80 -7.16
N ASN A 486 -16.02 -23.99 -8.22
CA ASN A 486 -15.53 -24.37 -9.55
C ASN A 486 -14.03 -24.01 -9.74
N ARG A 487 -13.33 -23.60 -8.67
CA ARG A 487 -11.91 -23.19 -8.66
C ARG A 487 -11.60 -21.96 -9.51
N ASN A 488 -12.59 -21.13 -9.78
CA ASN A 488 -12.37 -19.83 -10.41
C ASN A 488 -12.15 -18.77 -9.33
N ILE A 489 -11.12 -17.93 -9.51
CA ILE A 489 -10.93 -16.73 -8.71
C ILE A 489 -12.06 -15.76 -9.04
N THR A 490 -12.76 -15.28 -8.01
CA THR A 490 -13.90 -14.39 -8.19
C THR A 490 -13.66 -13.04 -7.53
N ALA A 491 -14.10 -12.90 -6.29
CA ALA A 491 -13.99 -11.69 -5.48
C ALA A 491 -13.54 -12.08 -4.07
N PRO A 492 -13.05 -11.10 -3.28
CA PRO A 492 -12.76 -11.34 -1.88
C PRO A 492 -13.95 -11.99 -1.14
N PRO A 493 -13.71 -12.87 -0.16
CA PRO A 493 -14.76 -13.49 0.66
C PRO A 493 -15.68 -12.46 1.30
N SER A 494 -16.98 -12.54 1.01
CA SER A 494 -17.98 -11.65 1.61
C SER A 494 -18.06 -11.80 3.12
N GLU A 495 -17.89 -13.02 3.65
CA GLU A 495 -17.88 -13.28 5.10
C GLU A 495 -16.78 -12.49 5.82
N ILE A 496 -15.59 -12.37 5.20
CA ILE A 496 -14.54 -11.50 5.73
C ILE A 496 -14.96 -10.04 5.58
N ALA A 497 -15.39 -9.61 4.38
CA ALA A 497 -15.81 -8.24 4.12
C ALA A 497 -16.86 -7.71 5.12
N GLU A 498 -17.81 -8.55 5.52
CA GLU A 498 -18.87 -8.25 6.50
C GLU A 498 -18.38 -8.21 7.96
N SER A 499 -17.14 -8.64 8.21
CA SER A 499 -16.52 -8.65 9.55
C SER A 499 -15.48 -7.55 9.77
N LEU A 500 -15.06 -6.82 8.71
CA LEU A 500 -13.97 -5.84 8.77
C LEU A 500 -14.36 -4.48 9.40
N CYS A 501 -15.50 -4.39 10.08
CA CYS A 501 -15.94 -3.12 10.66
C CYS A 501 -15.28 -2.82 12.00
N PRO A 502 -14.84 -1.57 12.23
CA PRO A 502 -14.21 -1.18 13.48
C PRO A 502 -15.16 -1.36 14.66
N ASN A 503 -14.63 -1.88 15.78
CA ASN A 503 -15.37 -2.10 17.04
C ASN A 503 -16.73 -2.82 16.87
N GLU A 504 -16.91 -3.65 15.84
CA GLU A 504 -18.20 -4.28 15.51
C GLU A 504 -19.36 -3.26 15.44
N CYS A 505 -19.07 -2.07 14.91
CA CYS A 505 -20.00 -0.94 14.85
C CYS A 505 -20.60 -0.56 16.22
N ASN A 506 -19.86 -0.80 17.31
CA ASN A 506 -20.28 -0.61 18.70
C ASN A 506 -21.67 -1.20 19.02
N LYS A 507 -22.11 -2.22 18.26
CA LYS A 507 -23.46 -2.79 18.32
C LYS A 507 -24.59 -1.78 18.06
N ASN A 508 -24.25 -0.61 17.52
CA ASN A 508 -25.16 0.48 17.17
C ASN A 508 -25.28 0.67 15.65
N GLY A 509 -24.94 -0.37 14.88
CA GLY A 509 -25.05 -0.35 13.43
C GLY A 509 -24.86 -1.75 12.85
N VAL A 510 -24.96 -1.83 11.53
CA VAL A 510 -24.76 -3.06 10.76
C VAL A 510 -23.51 -2.90 9.90
N CYS A 511 -22.59 -3.86 9.99
CA CYS A 511 -21.44 -3.89 9.10
C CYS A 511 -21.85 -4.31 7.69
N LYS A 512 -21.44 -3.54 6.68
CA LYS A 512 -21.55 -3.93 5.28
C LYS A 512 -20.24 -3.61 4.57
N ASN A 513 -19.54 -4.64 4.10
CA ASN A 513 -18.27 -4.50 3.37
C ASN A 513 -17.26 -3.58 4.08
N GLY A 514 -17.02 -3.79 5.37
CA GLY A 514 -16.10 -3.00 6.20
C GLY A 514 -16.59 -1.62 6.59
N THR A 515 -17.82 -1.22 6.23
CA THR A 515 -18.42 0.06 6.59
C THR A 515 -19.57 -0.14 7.58
N CYS A 516 -19.55 0.60 8.70
CA CYS A 516 -20.66 0.62 9.64
C CYS A 516 -21.80 1.50 9.13
N HIS A 517 -22.97 0.89 8.95
CA HIS A 517 -24.22 1.59 8.75
C HIS A 517 -24.90 1.79 10.09
N CYS A 518 -24.74 2.98 10.66
CA CYS A 518 -25.22 3.29 11.99
C CYS A 518 -26.74 3.37 12.07
N ASN A 519 -27.27 2.95 13.22
CA ASN A 519 -28.66 3.16 13.60
C ASN A 519 -28.95 4.66 13.73
N LEU A 520 -30.23 5.04 13.64
CA LEU A 520 -30.66 6.43 13.73
C LEU A 520 -30.09 7.11 14.99
N GLY A 521 -29.47 8.27 14.81
CA GLY A 521 -28.89 9.07 15.88
C GLY A 521 -27.47 8.68 16.28
N TYR A 522 -26.76 7.86 15.50
CA TYR A 522 -25.32 7.59 15.65
C TYR A 522 -24.56 7.99 14.38
N ILE A 523 -23.39 8.62 14.52
CA ILE A 523 -22.76 9.36 13.41
C ILE A 523 -21.28 9.04 13.15
N THR A 524 -20.59 8.25 13.98
CA THR A 524 -19.17 7.92 13.76
C THR A 524 -18.97 6.69 12.87
N ALA A 525 -17.76 6.55 12.31
CA ALA A 525 -17.34 5.39 11.51
C ALA A 525 -17.57 4.02 12.16
N ASP A 526 -17.64 3.98 13.49
CA ASP A 526 -17.89 2.79 14.30
C ASP A 526 -19.21 2.88 15.10
N CYS A 527 -20.04 3.89 14.86
CA CYS A 527 -21.32 4.12 15.56
C CYS A 527 -21.21 4.27 17.10
N SER A 528 -20.10 4.80 17.61
CA SER A 528 -19.88 5.06 19.03
C SER A 528 -20.52 6.35 19.55
N LEU A 529 -20.60 7.42 18.74
CA LEU A 529 -21.16 8.70 19.18
C LEU A 529 -22.56 8.94 18.62
N LYS A 530 -23.41 9.54 19.46
CA LYS A 530 -24.74 10.02 19.08
C LYS A 530 -24.68 11.42 18.46
N ASP A 531 -25.60 11.68 17.53
CA ASP A 531 -25.84 13.00 16.92
C ASP A 531 -26.39 14.01 17.94
#